data_AF-A0A0A2VRZ4-F1
#
_entry.id   AF-A0A0A2VRZ4-F1
#
_cell.length_a   1.000
_cell.length_b   1.000
_cell.length_c   1.000
_cell.angle_alpha   90.00
_cell.angle_beta   90.00
_cell.angle_gamma   90.00
#
_symmetry.space_group_name_H-M   'P 1'
#
loop_
_entity.id
_entity.type
_entity.pdbx_description
1 polymer ?
#
loop_
_entity_poly.entity_id
_entity_poly.type
_entity_poly.pdbx_seq_one_letter_code
_entity_poly.pdbx_strand_id
1 'polypeptide(L)'
;MASGYDRALSVFSPDGHVFQVEYAGEAVKRGTCAVGVKGHDVVVLGCEKRSAMKLQDTRITPSKIQVLDNHVALAFAGLNADARILVDKARLEAQSHRLTVEDPATIEYITKYVAGVQQRYTQAGGVRPFGISTMVVGFDKNSKVPRLYQTEPSGIYSAWKANAIGRSSKTVREFLERNYKEDMDREATIRLAIKSLLEVVQTGAKNIEIALMAPGATIEMLPTEEIERYVKEIEQEKQEEAAKKKTGRTPAISGTAIPTRGQDDSAADNKRHRTKSAPPDQHLFQSSGIDVAAAQFIGVIVWIKHRSQERFPSRSVVLEELIIHASIIAFYSERRFGNLGLNDEVVIAVWAVFIALVELVCIFAEAFFALFAGKGHVE
;
A
#
# COMPACT_ATOMS: atom_id res chain seq x y z
N MET A 1 9.89 40.26 -29.59
CA MET A 1 9.00 39.40 -28.79
C MET A 1 9.24 37.97 -29.25
N ALA A 2 9.97 37.15 -28.48
CA ALA A 2 10.16 35.76 -28.85
C ALA A 2 8.79 35.06 -28.85
N SER A 3 8.45 34.35 -29.93
CA SER A 3 7.25 33.49 -29.97
C SER A 3 7.38 32.46 -28.85
N GLY A 4 6.59 32.58 -27.79
CA GLY A 4 6.56 31.60 -26.72
C GLY A 4 6.11 30.24 -27.24
N TYR A 5 6.53 29.16 -26.59
CA TYR A 5 6.01 27.83 -26.87
C TYR A 5 4.62 27.69 -26.22
N ASP A 6 3.56 27.72 -27.02
CA ASP A 6 2.16 27.80 -26.56
C ASP A 6 1.29 26.63 -27.05
N ARG A 7 1.92 25.55 -27.54
CA ARG A 7 1.22 24.36 -28.04
C ARG A 7 0.23 23.81 -27.01
N ALA A 8 -1.02 23.58 -27.42
CA ALA A 8 -2.02 22.90 -26.60
C ALA A 8 -1.61 21.43 -26.37
N LEU A 9 -1.18 21.11 -25.14
CA LEU A 9 -0.81 19.74 -24.75
C LEU A 9 -2.00 18.98 -24.16
N SER A 10 -2.80 19.66 -23.34
CA SER A 10 -4.00 19.11 -22.69
C SER A 10 -5.21 19.36 -23.58
N VAL A 11 -5.55 18.39 -24.42
CA VAL A 11 -6.69 18.44 -25.34
C VAL A 11 -7.65 17.28 -25.06
N PHE A 12 -8.91 17.46 -25.44
CA PHE A 12 -9.92 16.41 -25.33
C PHE A 12 -9.68 15.29 -26.34
N SER A 13 -9.86 14.05 -25.90
CA SER A 13 -10.00 12.88 -26.76
C SER A 13 -11.41 12.84 -27.38
N PRO A 14 -11.62 12.02 -28.43
CA PRO A 14 -12.96 11.81 -29.00
C PRO A 14 -14.01 11.34 -27.97
N ASP A 15 -13.56 10.64 -26.93
CA ASP A 15 -14.41 10.11 -25.86
C ASP A 15 -14.63 11.12 -24.70
N GLY A 16 -14.09 12.34 -24.81
CA GLY A 16 -14.25 13.41 -23.81
C GLY A 16 -13.23 13.37 -22.66
N HIS A 17 -12.18 12.56 -22.76
CA HIS A 17 -11.13 12.46 -21.75
C HIS A 17 -10.00 13.47 -22.01
N VAL A 18 -9.28 13.87 -20.96
CA VAL A 18 -8.07 14.70 -21.08
C VAL A 18 -6.86 13.87 -20.66
N PHE A 19 -6.22 13.20 -21.63
CA PHE A 19 -5.17 12.20 -21.36
C PHE A 19 -4.00 12.75 -20.54
N GLN A 20 -3.59 14.00 -20.74
CA GLN A 20 -2.50 14.60 -19.95
C GLN A 20 -2.84 14.69 -18.45
N VAL A 21 -4.11 14.91 -18.11
CA VAL A 21 -4.57 14.93 -16.72
C VAL A 21 -4.63 13.51 -16.14
N GLU A 22 -5.06 12.54 -16.94
CA GLU A 22 -5.08 11.13 -16.53
C GLU A 22 -3.67 10.58 -16.29
N TYR A 23 -2.72 10.90 -17.16
CA TYR A 23 -1.32 10.53 -16.99
C TYR A 23 -0.70 11.18 -15.75
N ALA A 24 -1.08 12.42 -15.44
CA ALA A 24 -0.72 13.06 -14.18
C ALA A 24 -1.30 12.31 -12.98
N GLY A 25 -2.55 11.83 -13.08
CA GLY A 25 -3.17 10.94 -12.09
C GLY A 25 -2.41 9.60 -11.91
N GLU A 26 -1.90 9.02 -12.99
CA GLU A 26 -1.04 7.82 -12.90
C GLU A 26 0.30 8.10 -12.21
N ALA A 27 0.87 9.30 -12.39
CA ALA A 27 2.05 9.71 -11.64
C ALA A 27 1.78 9.82 -10.13
N VAL A 28 0.59 10.29 -9.73
CA VAL A 28 0.16 10.30 -8.33
C VAL A 28 0.09 8.88 -7.78
N LYS A 29 -0.50 7.93 -8.51
CA LYS A 29 -0.62 6.52 -8.08
C LYS A 29 0.74 5.83 -7.88
N ARG A 30 1.80 6.31 -8.52
CA ARG A 30 3.18 5.82 -8.32
C ARG A 30 3.88 6.47 -7.13
N GLY A 31 3.33 7.58 -6.62
CA GLY A 31 3.91 8.34 -5.52
C GLY A 31 3.80 7.65 -4.16
N THR A 32 4.67 8.10 -3.26
CA THR A 32 4.54 8.03 -1.80
C THR A 32 3.11 7.92 -1.25
N CYS A 33 2.69 6.89 -0.50
CA CYS A 33 1.40 6.94 0.19
C CYS A 33 1.38 8.08 1.24
N ALA A 34 0.26 8.81 1.33
CA ALA A 34 -0.02 9.76 2.39
C ALA A 34 -1.48 9.60 2.86
N VAL A 35 -1.72 9.75 4.16
CA VAL A 35 -3.01 9.61 4.82
C VAL A 35 -3.32 10.84 5.66
N GLY A 36 -4.57 11.30 5.61
CA GLY A 36 -5.09 12.38 6.45
C GLY A 36 -6.27 11.86 7.27
N VAL A 37 -6.28 12.12 8.57
CA VAL A 37 -7.36 11.71 9.48
C VAL A 37 -7.72 12.88 10.38
N LYS A 38 -9.01 13.24 10.43
CA LYS A 38 -9.53 14.18 11.43
C LYS A 38 -9.96 13.44 12.69
N GLY A 39 -9.57 13.98 13.83
CA GLY A 39 -10.17 13.69 15.13
C GLY A 39 -11.23 14.73 15.48
N HIS A 40 -11.62 14.76 16.75
CA HIS A 40 -12.54 15.76 17.32
C HIS A 40 -11.91 17.17 17.33
N ASP A 41 -10.67 17.27 17.83
CA ASP A 41 -9.92 18.51 18.02
C ASP A 41 -8.51 18.45 17.43
N VAL A 42 -8.20 17.43 16.64
CA VAL A 42 -6.90 17.32 15.99
C VAL A 42 -7.05 16.90 14.54
N VAL A 43 -6.03 17.16 13.74
CA VAL A 43 -5.87 16.58 12.42
C VAL A 43 -4.47 15.98 12.30
N VAL A 44 -4.40 14.76 11.77
CA VAL A 44 -3.17 14.01 11.60
C VAL A 44 -2.88 13.83 10.12
N LEU A 45 -1.64 14.13 9.73
CA LEU A 45 -1.06 13.75 8.44
C LEU A 45 -0.04 12.65 8.68
N GLY A 46 -0.26 11.50 8.05
CA GLY A 46 0.73 10.43 7.98
C GLY A 46 1.30 10.32 6.58
N CYS A 47 2.61 10.24 6.44
CA CYS A 47 3.29 10.05 5.17
C CYS A 47 4.20 8.84 5.23
N GLU A 48 4.17 8.03 4.17
CA GLU A 48 5.20 7.04 3.94
C GLU A 48 6.50 7.77 3.51
N LYS A 49 7.57 7.58 4.27
CA LYS A 49 8.92 7.92 3.85
C LYS A 49 9.48 6.83 2.95
N ARG A 50 10.10 7.25 1.83
CA ARG A 50 10.89 6.32 1.04
C ARG A 50 12.04 5.84 1.93
N SER A 51 12.22 4.52 2.01
CA SER A 51 13.32 3.92 2.78
C SER A 51 14.62 4.65 2.48
N ALA A 52 15.20 5.25 3.52
CA ALA A 52 16.39 6.07 3.39
C ALA A 52 17.52 5.17 2.86
N MET A 53 18.12 5.56 1.74
CA MET A 53 19.32 4.88 1.27
C MET A 53 20.43 5.10 2.30
N LYS A 54 21.35 4.15 2.47
CA LYS A 54 22.41 4.22 3.49
C LYS A 54 23.26 5.51 3.41
N LEU A 55 23.37 6.09 2.21
CA LEU A 55 24.13 7.32 1.94
C LEU A 55 23.27 8.60 1.96
N GLN A 56 21.96 8.47 2.20
CA GLN A 56 21.04 9.60 2.23
C GLN A 56 21.08 10.28 3.60
N ASP A 57 21.39 11.58 3.62
CA ASP A 57 21.28 12.38 4.83
C ASP A 57 19.81 12.75 5.10
N THR A 58 19.22 12.09 6.09
CA THR A 58 17.83 12.29 6.48
C THR A 58 17.59 13.64 7.15
N ARG A 59 18.64 14.34 7.63
CA ARG A 59 18.52 15.63 8.31
C ARG A 59 18.17 16.77 7.35
N ILE A 60 18.65 16.67 6.10
CA ILE A 60 18.44 17.68 5.05
C ILE A 60 17.49 17.21 3.95
N THR A 61 17.10 15.93 3.97
CA THR A 61 16.14 15.39 3.01
C THR A 61 14.79 16.09 3.21
N PRO A 62 14.19 16.69 2.15
CA PRO A 62 12.90 17.35 2.28
C PRO A 62 11.80 16.40 2.76
N SER A 63 11.10 16.80 3.82
CA SER A 63 9.86 16.12 4.25
C SER A 63 8.78 16.27 3.18
N LYS A 64 7.84 15.33 3.14
CA LYS A 64 6.63 15.49 2.31
C LYS A 64 5.59 16.38 2.95
N ILE A 65 5.65 16.50 4.27
CA ILE A 65 4.77 17.36 5.04
C ILE A 65 5.41 18.74 5.00
N GLN A 66 4.72 19.68 4.37
CA GLN A 66 5.17 21.03 4.10
C GLN A 66 4.26 22.01 4.82
N VAL A 67 4.86 22.85 5.66
CA VAL A 67 4.14 23.94 6.31
C VAL A 67 3.91 25.07 5.30
N LEU A 68 2.66 25.49 5.15
CA LEU A 68 2.29 26.60 4.26
C LEU A 68 2.16 27.92 5.01
N ASP A 69 1.59 27.87 6.22
CA ASP A 69 1.48 28.96 7.19
C ASP A 69 1.41 28.35 8.59
N ASN A 70 1.40 29.16 9.65
CA ASN A 70 1.42 28.67 11.04
C ASN A 70 0.27 27.69 11.38
N HIS A 71 -0.88 27.84 10.74
CA HIS A 71 -2.10 27.05 10.96
C HIS A 71 -2.45 26.11 9.80
N VAL A 72 -1.56 25.95 8.80
CA VAL A 72 -1.81 25.17 7.58
C VAL A 72 -0.61 24.31 7.21
N ALA A 73 -0.85 23.02 6.98
CA ALA A 73 0.13 22.11 6.42
C ALA A 73 -0.42 21.35 5.21
N LEU A 74 0.49 20.88 4.36
CA LEU A 74 0.20 20.17 3.13
C LEU A 74 1.08 18.92 3.05
N ALA A 75 0.47 17.77 2.79
CA ALA A 75 1.17 16.58 2.31
C ALA A 75 0.84 16.35 0.84
N PHE A 76 1.70 15.65 0.10
CA PHE A 76 1.45 15.38 -1.31
C PHE A 76 1.90 13.97 -1.72
N ALA A 77 1.35 13.51 -2.84
CA ALA A 77 1.78 12.30 -3.53
C ALA A 77 1.95 12.57 -5.02
N GLY A 78 3.02 12.05 -5.62
CA GLY A 78 3.36 12.22 -7.03
C GLY A 78 4.78 12.74 -7.24
N LEU A 79 4.97 13.64 -8.20
CA LEU A 79 6.27 14.22 -8.55
C LEU A 79 6.75 15.25 -7.51
N ASN A 80 7.86 14.97 -6.82
CA ASN A 80 8.43 15.87 -5.80
C ASN A 80 8.83 17.26 -6.33
N ALA A 81 9.28 17.35 -7.59
CA ALA A 81 9.66 18.63 -8.20
C ALA A 81 8.45 19.55 -8.41
N ASP A 82 7.36 18.98 -8.92
CA ASP A 82 6.08 19.65 -9.12
C ASP A 82 5.50 20.16 -7.79
N ALA A 83 5.61 19.36 -6.73
CA ALA A 83 5.16 19.75 -5.40
C ALA A 83 5.85 21.00 -4.85
N ARG A 84 7.15 21.17 -5.08
CA ARG A 84 7.89 22.35 -4.62
C ARG A 84 7.33 23.65 -5.21
N ILE A 85 7.04 23.64 -6.51
CA ILE A 85 6.46 24.80 -7.19
C ILE A 85 5.09 25.15 -6.61
N LEU A 86 4.25 24.14 -6.34
CA LEU A 86 2.91 24.34 -5.82
C LEU A 86 2.93 24.85 -4.37
N VAL A 87 3.81 24.29 -3.54
CA VAL A 87 4.03 24.71 -2.14
C VAL A 87 4.52 26.15 -2.07
N ASP A 88 5.49 26.55 -2.92
CA ASP A 88 6.01 27.91 -2.92
C ASP A 88 4.95 28.93 -3.36
N LYS A 89 4.13 28.59 -4.37
CA LYS A 89 2.98 29.40 -4.77
C LYS A 89 1.96 29.54 -3.63
N ALA A 90 1.66 28.45 -2.93
CA ALA A 90 0.72 28.46 -1.81
C ALA A 90 1.23 29.27 -0.61
N ARG A 91 2.53 29.17 -0.28
CA ARG A 91 3.16 30.01 0.77
C ARG A 91 3.07 31.49 0.42
N LEU A 92 3.40 31.84 -0.83
CA LEU A 92 3.32 33.22 -1.30
C LEU A 92 1.88 33.74 -1.21
N GLU A 93 0.90 32.95 -1.63
CA GLU A 93 -0.51 33.30 -1.53
C GLU A 93 -0.96 33.48 -0.07
N ALA A 94 -0.57 32.58 0.84
CA ALA A 94 -0.93 32.68 2.24
C ALA A 94 -0.45 34.00 2.86
N GLN A 95 0.78 34.41 2.56
CA GLN A 95 1.32 35.71 3.04
C GLN A 95 0.68 36.90 2.31
N SER A 96 0.40 36.79 1.02
CA SER A 96 -0.32 37.82 0.25
C SER A 96 -1.73 38.07 0.81
N HIS A 97 -2.45 37.00 1.15
CA HIS A 97 -3.77 37.08 1.78
C HIS A 97 -3.69 37.78 3.13
N ARG A 98 -2.72 37.42 3.98
CA ARG A 98 -2.49 38.12 5.26
C ARG A 98 -2.21 39.61 5.09
N LEU A 99 -1.40 39.97 4.08
CA LEU A 99 -1.06 41.36 3.81
C LEU A 99 -2.26 42.17 3.31
N THR A 100 -3.10 41.57 2.48
CA THR A 100 -4.19 42.27 1.79
C THR A 100 -5.49 42.29 2.59
N VAL A 101 -5.80 41.19 3.30
CA VAL A 101 -7.05 40.97 4.03
C VAL A 101 -6.86 41.17 5.54
N GLU A 102 -5.61 41.35 6.00
CA GLU A 102 -5.24 41.44 7.43
C GLU A 102 -5.65 40.21 8.26
N ASP A 103 -5.93 39.09 7.60
CA ASP A 103 -6.34 37.83 8.22
C ASP A 103 -5.65 36.62 7.55
N PRO A 104 -5.33 35.54 8.30
CA PRO A 104 -4.80 34.32 7.69
C PRO A 104 -5.84 33.71 6.75
N ALA A 105 -5.38 33.12 5.64
CA ALA A 105 -6.25 32.37 4.74
C ALA A 105 -6.93 31.20 5.47
N THR A 106 -8.21 30.96 5.19
CA THR A 106 -8.89 29.74 5.63
C THR A 106 -8.31 28.52 4.93
N ILE A 107 -8.49 27.34 5.53
CA ILE A 107 -7.97 26.08 4.94
C ILE A 107 -8.66 25.80 3.61
N GLU A 108 -9.95 26.13 3.49
CA GLU A 108 -10.66 26.03 2.22
C GLU A 108 -10.13 27.01 1.17
N TYR A 109 -9.87 28.27 1.54
CA TYR A 109 -9.35 29.28 0.61
C TYR A 109 -8.04 28.83 -0.01
N ILE A 110 -7.08 28.43 0.82
CA ILE A 110 -5.75 28.03 0.33
C ILE A 110 -5.83 26.74 -0.49
N THR A 111 -6.71 25.81 -0.12
CA THR A 111 -6.99 24.61 -0.92
C THR A 111 -7.55 24.98 -2.30
N LYS A 112 -8.54 25.88 -2.35
CA LYS A 112 -9.14 26.36 -3.59
C LYS A 112 -8.12 27.08 -4.48
N TYR A 113 -7.22 27.86 -3.89
CA TYR A 113 -6.11 28.48 -4.62
C TYR A 113 -5.21 27.43 -5.26
N VAL A 114 -4.78 26.42 -4.47
CA VAL A 114 -3.92 25.31 -4.94
C VAL A 114 -4.59 24.55 -6.09
N ALA A 115 -5.86 24.18 -5.93
CA ALA A 115 -6.67 23.54 -6.97
C ALA A 115 -6.79 24.41 -8.22
N GLY A 116 -7.01 25.73 -8.06
CA GLY A 116 -7.07 26.67 -9.17
C GLY A 116 -5.73 26.84 -9.91
N VAL A 117 -4.60 26.66 -9.24
CA VAL A 117 -3.27 26.59 -9.89
C VAL A 117 -3.14 25.29 -10.67
N GLN A 118 -3.55 24.15 -10.11
CA GLN A 118 -3.54 22.86 -10.82
C GLN A 118 -4.40 22.91 -12.08
N GLN A 119 -5.64 23.41 -11.97
CA GLN A 119 -6.57 23.56 -13.09
C GLN A 119 -6.01 24.46 -14.20
N ARG A 120 -5.36 25.58 -13.85
CA ARG A 120 -4.76 26.48 -14.85
C ARG A 120 -3.74 25.75 -15.75
N TYR A 121 -2.99 24.80 -15.18
CA TYR A 121 -2.00 24.00 -15.92
C TYR A 121 -2.62 22.87 -16.75
N THR A 122 -3.94 22.63 -16.65
CA THR A 122 -4.66 21.69 -17.52
C THR A 122 -5.21 22.35 -18.78
N GLN A 123 -5.21 23.68 -18.86
CA GLN A 123 -5.79 24.42 -19.99
C GLN A 123 -4.86 25.50 -20.58
N ALA A 124 -3.69 25.73 -19.98
CA ALA A 124 -2.69 26.65 -20.52
C ALA A 124 -1.83 25.97 -21.60
N GLY A 125 -1.51 26.73 -22.66
CA GLY A 125 -0.60 26.30 -23.72
C GLY A 125 0.85 26.15 -23.23
N GLY A 126 1.59 25.21 -23.80
CA GLY A 126 3.01 25.02 -23.52
C GLY A 126 3.36 24.38 -22.18
N VAL A 127 2.38 24.03 -21.36
CA VAL A 127 2.58 23.42 -20.04
C VAL A 127 1.87 22.07 -19.92
N ARG A 128 2.43 21.19 -19.09
CA ARG A 128 1.78 19.95 -18.67
C ARG A 128 1.09 20.14 -17.31
N PRO A 129 0.05 19.36 -16.99
CA PRO A 129 -0.52 19.32 -15.65
C PRO A 129 0.50 18.97 -14.58
N PHE A 130 0.22 19.39 -13.34
CA PHE A 130 0.97 18.96 -12.17
C PHE A 130 0.73 17.46 -11.91
N GLY A 131 1.81 16.68 -11.83
CA GLY A 131 1.76 15.25 -11.54
C GLY A 131 1.63 14.94 -10.05
N ILE A 132 0.81 15.70 -9.32
CA ILE A 132 0.63 15.58 -7.86
C ILE A 132 -0.83 15.73 -7.42
N SER A 133 -1.18 15.00 -6.37
CA SER A 133 -2.35 15.28 -5.53
C SER A 133 -1.85 15.80 -4.17
N THR A 134 -2.65 16.64 -3.53
CA THR A 134 -2.31 17.19 -2.22
C THR A 134 -3.38 16.87 -1.19
N MET A 135 -2.98 16.80 0.08
CA MET A 135 -3.88 16.87 1.22
C MET A 135 -3.50 18.09 2.05
N VAL A 136 -4.45 19.00 2.23
CA VAL A 136 -4.28 20.23 2.98
C VAL A 136 -5.03 20.10 4.29
N VAL A 137 -4.35 20.37 5.39
CA VAL A 137 -4.91 20.28 6.74
C VAL A 137 -4.66 21.56 7.52
N GLY A 138 -5.54 21.81 8.48
CA GLY A 138 -5.30 22.84 9.48
C GLY A 138 -6.55 23.25 10.22
N PHE A 139 -6.48 24.44 10.81
CA PHE A 139 -7.58 25.06 11.54
C PHE A 139 -7.77 26.48 11.05
N ASP A 140 -9.01 26.86 10.74
CA ASP A 140 -9.34 28.25 10.47
C ASP A 140 -9.10 29.10 11.74
N LYS A 141 -8.81 30.41 11.57
CA LYS A 141 -8.60 31.31 12.70
C LYS A 141 -9.79 31.26 13.67
N ASN A 142 -9.51 31.15 14.96
CA ASN A 142 -10.50 31.04 16.05
C ASN A 142 -11.45 29.84 15.94
N SER A 143 -11.17 28.85 15.08
CA SER A 143 -11.93 27.62 14.96
C SER A 143 -11.26 26.48 15.72
N LYS A 144 -12.09 25.64 16.35
CA LYS A 144 -11.66 24.34 16.91
C LYS A 144 -11.92 23.17 15.98
N VAL A 145 -12.54 23.43 14.82
CA VAL A 145 -12.94 22.38 13.88
C VAL A 145 -11.77 22.05 12.95
N PRO A 146 -11.25 20.81 12.96
CA PRO A 146 -10.20 20.41 12.04
C PRO A 146 -10.70 20.40 10.60
N ARG A 147 -9.83 20.84 9.68
CA ARG A 147 -10.08 20.82 8.24
C ARG A 147 -9.11 19.85 7.57
N LEU A 148 -9.63 19.07 6.63
CA LEU A 148 -8.87 18.17 5.77
C LEU A 148 -9.49 18.23 4.38
N TYR A 149 -8.71 18.67 3.41
CA TYR A 149 -9.09 18.73 2.02
C TYR A 149 -8.09 17.94 1.16
N GLN A 150 -8.56 17.46 0.01
CA GLN A 150 -7.74 16.85 -1.02
C GLN A 150 -7.84 17.70 -2.30
N THR A 151 -6.74 17.83 -3.04
CA THR A 151 -6.74 18.32 -4.43
C THR A 151 -6.15 17.27 -5.39
N GLU A 152 -6.54 17.34 -6.66
CA GLU A 152 -6.11 16.41 -7.72
C GLU A 152 -5.50 17.15 -8.92
N PRO A 153 -4.74 16.48 -9.80
CA PRO A 153 -4.16 17.09 -11.01
C PRO A 153 -5.15 17.83 -11.92
N SER A 154 -6.43 17.43 -11.89
CA SER A 154 -7.53 18.10 -12.61
C SER A 154 -7.89 19.48 -12.05
N GLY A 155 -7.45 19.78 -10.82
CA GLY A 155 -7.84 20.97 -10.06
C GLY A 155 -9.17 20.83 -9.33
N ILE A 156 -9.75 19.63 -9.27
CA ILE A 156 -10.87 19.34 -8.36
C ILE A 156 -10.34 19.30 -6.92
N TYR A 157 -11.12 19.84 -5.99
CA TYR A 157 -10.87 19.70 -4.55
C TYR A 157 -12.12 19.29 -3.79
N SER A 158 -11.93 18.60 -2.67
CA SER A 158 -13.02 18.08 -1.83
C SER A 158 -12.59 17.98 -0.37
N ALA A 159 -13.55 18.10 0.56
CA ALA A 159 -13.33 17.95 2.00
C ALA A 159 -13.52 16.47 2.42
N TRP A 160 -12.72 16.01 3.39
CA TRP A 160 -12.72 14.62 3.83
C TRP A 160 -12.78 14.49 5.35
N LYS A 161 -13.31 13.35 5.83
CA LYS A 161 -13.24 12.91 7.23
C LYS A 161 -11.89 12.26 7.52
N ALA A 162 -11.56 11.28 6.70
CA ALA A 162 -10.25 10.73 6.51
C ALA A 162 -10.07 10.40 5.02
N ASN A 163 -8.85 10.44 4.51
CA ASN A 163 -8.55 10.12 3.11
C ASN A 163 -7.10 9.66 2.94
N ALA A 164 -6.81 9.01 1.82
CA ALA A 164 -5.46 8.61 1.44
C ALA A 164 -5.19 8.90 -0.04
N ILE A 165 -3.96 9.31 -0.35
CA ILE A 165 -3.46 9.55 -1.70
C ILE A 165 -2.14 8.80 -1.93
N GLY A 166 -1.75 8.63 -3.19
CA GLY A 166 -0.54 7.91 -3.57
C GLY A 166 -0.75 6.43 -3.85
N ARG A 167 0.34 5.67 -3.83
CA ARG A 167 0.35 4.22 -4.10
C ARG A 167 -0.51 3.47 -3.10
N SER A 168 -1.27 2.50 -3.60
CA SER A 168 -2.15 1.65 -2.79
C SER A 168 -3.18 2.43 -1.94
N SER A 169 -3.45 3.70 -2.27
CA SER A 169 -4.42 4.54 -1.56
C SER A 169 -5.84 3.96 -1.53
N LYS A 170 -6.21 3.15 -2.53
CA LYS A 170 -7.49 2.43 -2.53
C LYS A 170 -7.61 1.47 -1.35
N THR A 171 -6.59 0.65 -1.09
CA THR A 171 -6.53 -0.28 0.04
C THR A 171 -6.61 0.49 1.37
N VAL A 172 -5.87 1.60 1.47
CA VAL A 172 -5.88 2.43 2.68
C VAL A 172 -7.24 3.09 2.92
N ARG A 173 -7.90 3.59 1.87
CA ARG A 173 -9.28 4.12 1.99
C ARG A 173 -10.27 3.07 2.44
N GLU A 174 -10.23 1.87 1.85
CA GLU A 174 -11.12 0.77 2.26
C GLU A 174 -10.89 0.36 3.72
N PHE A 175 -9.65 0.49 4.23
CA PHE A 175 -9.35 0.33 5.65
C PHE A 175 -9.94 1.47 6.50
N LEU A 176 -9.74 2.72 6.09
CA LEU A 176 -10.28 3.90 6.78
C LEU A 176 -11.82 3.87 6.86
N GLU A 177 -12.49 3.50 5.77
CA GLU A 177 -13.96 3.38 5.71
C GLU A 177 -14.52 2.39 6.75
N ARG A 178 -13.75 1.35 7.09
CA ARG A 178 -14.15 0.33 8.06
C ARG A 178 -13.79 0.67 9.51
N ASN A 179 -12.76 1.50 9.73
CA ASN A 179 -12.15 1.70 11.04
C ASN A 179 -12.30 3.13 11.58
N TYR A 180 -12.64 4.10 10.73
CA TYR A 180 -12.88 5.48 11.15
C TYR A 180 -14.11 5.57 12.05
N LYS A 181 -13.98 6.34 13.13
CA LYS A 181 -15.06 6.71 14.03
C LYS A 181 -15.11 8.23 14.14
N GLU A 182 -16.30 8.77 14.32
CA GLU A 182 -16.42 10.19 14.64
C GLU A 182 -15.86 10.49 16.03
N ASP A 183 -15.48 11.75 16.25
CA ASP A 183 -15.05 12.28 17.55
C ASP A 183 -13.90 11.52 18.21
N MET A 184 -12.97 10.97 17.42
CA MET A 184 -11.74 10.36 17.94
C MET A 184 -10.89 11.40 18.66
N ASP A 185 -10.36 11.02 19.82
CA ASP A 185 -9.37 11.81 20.54
C ASP A 185 -8.01 11.83 19.83
N ARG A 186 -7.06 12.60 20.38
CA ARG A 186 -5.69 12.71 19.84
C ARG A 186 -5.03 11.34 19.62
N GLU A 187 -5.09 10.46 20.61
CA GLU A 187 -4.39 9.19 20.58
C GLU A 187 -5.01 8.20 19.58
N ALA A 188 -6.33 8.08 19.58
CA ALA A 188 -7.07 7.25 18.63
C ALA A 188 -6.88 7.72 17.18
N THR A 189 -6.83 9.04 16.96
CA THR A 189 -6.60 9.63 15.63
C THR A 189 -5.19 9.30 15.11
N ILE A 190 -4.16 9.44 15.95
CA ILE A 190 -2.77 9.06 15.61
C ILE A 190 -2.69 7.56 15.33
N ARG A 191 -3.28 6.73 16.22
CA ARG A 191 -3.29 5.27 16.08
C ARG A 191 -3.97 4.85 14.78
N LEU A 192 -5.09 5.47 14.40
CA LEU A 192 -5.77 5.17 13.13
C LEU A 192 -4.91 5.54 11.92
N ALA A 193 -4.26 6.71 11.93
CA ALA A 193 -3.37 7.11 10.84
C ALA A 193 -2.20 6.14 10.65
N ILE A 194 -1.57 5.68 11.75
CA ILE A 194 -0.48 4.70 11.72
C ILE A 194 -0.98 3.33 11.25
N LYS A 195 -2.11 2.83 11.80
CA LYS A 195 -2.74 1.57 11.35
C LYS A 195 -3.01 1.59 9.85
N SER A 196 -3.53 2.71 9.34
CA SER A 196 -3.84 2.89 7.92
C SER A 196 -2.60 2.81 7.03
N LEU A 197 -1.47 3.40 7.46
CA LEU A 197 -0.20 3.30 6.73
C LEU A 197 0.41 1.90 6.78
N LEU A 198 0.28 1.18 7.90
CA LEU A 198 0.80 -0.18 8.05
C LEU A 198 0.10 -1.22 7.16
N GLU A 199 -1.05 -0.88 6.55
CA GLU A 199 -1.67 -1.72 5.52
C GLU A 199 -0.86 -1.74 4.21
N VAL A 200 0.04 -0.78 3.99
CA VAL A 200 0.84 -0.66 2.76
C VAL A 200 2.34 -0.54 2.99
N VAL A 201 2.77 -0.04 4.16
CA VAL A 201 4.19 0.12 4.52
C VAL A 201 4.69 -1.15 5.20
N GLN A 202 5.58 -1.88 4.51
CA GLN A 202 6.13 -3.15 5.01
C GLN A 202 7.27 -2.99 6.04
N THR A 203 7.96 -1.84 6.05
CA THR A 203 9.24 -1.66 6.76
C THR A 203 9.13 -0.69 7.94
N GLY A 204 8.44 -1.09 9.01
CA GLY A 204 8.53 -0.51 10.36
C GLY A 204 8.35 1.01 10.51
N ALA A 205 8.48 1.50 11.75
CA ALA A 205 8.24 2.90 12.11
C ALA A 205 9.13 3.93 11.38
N LYS A 206 10.34 3.55 10.97
CA LYS A 206 11.33 4.46 10.34
C LYS A 206 10.89 4.98 8.96
N ASN A 207 9.99 4.26 8.31
CA ASN A 207 9.42 4.64 7.01
C ASN A 207 8.08 5.38 7.15
N ILE A 208 7.72 5.79 8.37
CA ILE A 208 6.51 6.54 8.65
C ILE A 208 6.92 7.89 9.22
N GLU A 209 6.25 8.94 8.75
CA GLU A 209 6.33 10.28 9.30
C GLU A 209 4.91 10.73 9.66
N ILE A 210 4.71 11.10 10.92
CA ILE A 210 3.42 11.57 11.41
C ILE A 210 3.56 13.03 11.84
N ALA A 211 2.60 13.84 11.41
CA ALA A 211 2.45 15.21 11.86
C ALA A 211 1.05 15.41 12.41
N LEU A 212 0.96 16.14 13.52
CA LEU A 212 -0.26 16.44 14.23
C LEU A 212 -0.45 17.95 14.30
N MET A 213 -1.69 18.41 14.15
CA MET A 213 -2.04 19.80 14.43
C MET A 213 -3.25 19.85 15.36
N ALA A 214 -3.21 20.75 16.33
CA ALA A 214 -4.30 21.07 17.26
C ALA A 214 -4.70 22.56 17.11
N PRO A 215 -5.91 22.98 17.54
CA PRO A 215 -6.40 24.33 17.42
C PRO A 215 -5.45 25.35 18.03
N GLY A 216 -5.06 26.36 17.25
CA GLY A 216 -4.15 27.42 17.71
C GLY A 216 -2.69 27.00 17.90
N ALA A 217 -2.34 25.74 17.63
CA ALA A 217 -0.98 25.26 17.67
C ALA A 217 -0.40 25.14 16.24
N THR A 218 0.92 25.30 16.14
CA THR A 218 1.64 24.94 14.92
C THR A 218 1.72 23.42 14.76
N ILE A 219 2.03 22.96 13.56
CA ILE A 219 2.20 21.52 13.30
C ILE A 219 3.35 20.93 14.13
N GLU A 220 3.08 19.80 14.76
CA GLU A 220 4.01 19.02 15.57
C GLU A 220 4.39 17.76 14.80
N MET A 221 5.68 17.55 14.54
CA MET A 221 6.19 16.31 13.95
C MET A 221 6.47 15.31 15.08
N LEU A 222 5.86 14.13 15.03
CA LEU A 222 6.09 13.12 16.06
C LEU A 222 7.52 12.56 15.96
N PRO A 223 8.23 12.41 17.09
CA PRO A 223 9.55 11.81 17.10
C PRO A 223 9.49 10.32 16.72
N THR A 224 10.60 9.79 16.20
CA THR A 224 10.62 8.41 15.66
C THR A 224 10.39 7.38 16.77
N GLU A 225 10.85 7.66 17.98
CA GLU A 225 10.70 6.83 19.17
C GLU A 225 9.23 6.66 19.57
N GLU A 226 8.43 7.72 19.41
CA GLU A 226 7.00 7.70 19.68
C GLU A 226 6.24 6.92 18.61
N ILE A 227 6.60 7.09 17.34
CA ILE A 227 6.04 6.29 16.24
C ILE A 227 6.37 4.80 16.44
N GLU A 228 7.60 4.47 16.87
CA GLU A 228 8.00 3.10 17.20
C GLU A 228 7.17 2.50 18.33
N ARG A 229 6.81 3.28 19.36
CA ARG A 229 5.93 2.84 20.44
C ARG A 229 4.55 2.47 19.90
N TYR A 230 3.92 3.36 19.11
CA TYR A 230 2.62 3.08 18.50
C TYR A 230 2.65 1.86 17.58
N VAL A 231 3.69 1.72 16.75
CA VAL A 231 3.81 0.58 15.83
C VAL A 231 3.91 -0.74 16.61
N LYS A 232 4.71 -0.79 17.69
CA LYS A 232 4.83 -1.98 18.55
C LYS A 232 3.49 -2.37 19.19
N GLU A 233 2.77 -1.40 19.75
CA GLU A 233 1.43 -1.63 20.33
C GLU A 233 0.46 -2.18 19.28
N ILE A 234 0.43 -1.57 18.08
CA ILE A 234 -0.45 -1.99 16.98
C ILE A 234 -0.11 -3.41 16.49
N GLU A 235 1.17 -3.74 16.37
CA GLU A 235 1.61 -5.08 15.95
C GLU A 235 1.23 -6.14 16.99
N GLN A 236 1.35 -5.83 18.29
CA GLN A 236 0.90 -6.72 19.37
C GLN A 236 -0.62 -6.95 19.32
N GLU A 237 -1.41 -5.89 19.19
CA GLU A 237 -2.87 -5.99 19.04
C GLU A 237 -3.25 -6.88 17.83
N LYS A 238 -2.57 -6.70 16.68
CA LYS A 238 -2.83 -7.47 15.46
C LYS A 238 -2.48 -8.95 15.64
N GLN A 239 -1.42 -9.27 16.39
CA GLN A 239 -1.06 -10.65 16.72
C GLN A 239 -2.09 -11.30 17.67
N GLU A 240 -2.56 -10.57 18.67
CA GLU A 240 -3.60 -11.04 19.59
C GLU A 240 -4.94 -11.27 18.88
N GLU A 241 -5.37 -10.37 18.00
CA GLU A 241 -6.57 -10.55 17.17
C GLU A 241 -6.45 -11.76 16.24
N ALA A 242 -5.27 -11.98 15.66
CA ALA A 242 -5.01 -13.15 14.82
C ALA A 242 -5.02 -14.45 15.65
N ALA A 243 -4.49 -14.44 16.88
CA ALA A 243 -4.52 -15.57 17.79
C ALA A 243 -5.96 -15.90 18.22
N LYS A 244 -6.77 -14.90 18.59
CA LYS A 244 -8.18 -15.06 18.94
C LYS A 244 -9.01 -15.63 17.79
N LYS A 245 -8.73 -15.22 16.55
CA LYS A 245 -9.37 -15.78 15.33
C LYS A 245 -8.97 -17.23 15.07
N LYS A 246 -7.77 -17.67 15.48
CA LYS A 246 -7.32 -19.07 15.35
C LYS A 246 -7.93 -19.98 16.42
N THR A 247 -8.12 -19.51 17.65
CA THR A 247 -8.71 -20.29 18.75
C THR A 247 -10.24 -20.42 18.67
N GLY A 248 -10.92 -19.57 17.90
CA GLY A 248 -12.38 -19.61 17.71
C GLY A 248 -12.89 -20.59 16.62
N ARG A 249 -12.01 -21.31 15.91
CA ARG A 249 -12.39 -22.37 14.96
C ARG A 249 -12.33 -23.74 15.65
N THR A 250 -13.41 -24.15 16.31
CA THR A 250 -13.58 -25.54 16.76
C THR A 250 -13.82 -26.44 15.54
N PRO A 251 -13.18 -27.60 15.38
CA PRO A 251 -13.48 -28.53 14.29
C PRO A 251 -14.86 -29.14 14.53
N ALA A 252 -15.77 -29.01 13.56
CA ALA A 252 -17.00 -29.79 13.54
C ALA A 252 -16.62 -31.27 13.43
N ILE A 253 -16.85 -32.03 14.50
CA ILE A 253 -16.72 -33.49 14.52
C ILE A 253 -17.83 -34.04 13.61
N SER A 254 -17.44 -34.52 12.43
CA SER A 254 -18.31 -35.32 11.55
C SER A 254 -18.48 -36.71 12.17
N GLY A 255 -19.44 -36.83 13.09
CA GLY A 255 -19.90 -38.11 13.63
C GLY A 255 -20.94 -38.71 12.69
N THR A 256 -20.52 -39.68 11.88
CA THR A 256 -21.40 -40.55 11.09
C THR A 256 -22.18 -41.45 12.05
N ALA A 257 -23.51 -41.29 12.11
CA ALA A 257 -24.39 -42.28 12.75
C ALA A 257 -25.73 -42.33 12.01
N ILE A 258 -25.95 -43.43 11.29
CA ILE A 258 -27.24 -43.85 10.74
C ILE A 258 -28.04 -44.49 11.89
N PRO A 259 -29.33 -44.16 12.04
CA PRO A 259 -30.30 -45.23 12.22
C PRO A 259 -31.62 -45.04 11.45
N THR A 260 -31.92 -46.09 10.69
CA THR A 260 -33.21 -46.74 10.40
C THR A 260 -34.55 -46.03 10.58
N ARG A 261 -35.31 -46.14 9.48
CA ARG A 261 -36.71 -45.81 9.20
C ARG A 261 -37.72 -46.53 10.13
N GLY A 262 -38.71 -45.78 10.61
CA GLY A 262 -39.99 -46.28 11.12
C GLY A 262 -41.15 -45.52 10.46
N GLN A 263 -42.12 -46.26 9.94
CA GLN A 263 -43.39 -45.75 9.39
C GLN A 263 -44.35 -45.39 10.54
N ASP A 264 -45.18 -44.35 10.37
CA ASP A 264 -46.65 -44.47 10.34
C ASP A 264 -47.37 -43.10 10.21
N ASP A 265 -48.11 -42.99 9.11
CA ASP A 265 -49.44 -42.40 8.86
C ASP A 265 -50.02 -41.24 9.70
N SER A 266 -50.43 -40.14 9.03
CA SER A 266 -51.87 -39.81 8.80
C SER A 266 -52.14 -38.41 8.20
N ALA A 267 -52.82 -38.44 7.04
CA ALA A 267 -53.92 -37.62 6.51
C ALA A 267 -54.04 -36.06 6.64
N ALA A 268 -54.18 -35.44 5.45
CA ALA A 268 -55.11 -34.34 5.03
C ALA A 268 -54.90 -32.91 5.59
N ASP A 269 -55.14 -31.78 4.90
CA ASP A 269 -55.88 -31.46 3.67
C ASP A 269 -55.43 -30.09 3.09
N ASN A 270 -55.72 -29.90 1.79
CA ASN A 270 -56.01 -28.67 1.03
C ASN A 270 -54.94 -27.71 0.40
N LYS A 271 -54.74 -27.94 -0.90
CA LYS A 271 -54.90 -27.03 -2.07
C LYS A 271 -54.67 -25.51 -1.90
N ARG A 272 -53.74 -24.94 -2.69
CA ARG A 272 -54.01 -24.25 -3.99
C ARG A 272 -52.73 -23.70 -4.64
N HIS A 273 -52.76 -23.71 -5.98
CA HIS A 273 -51.67 -23.39 -6.92
C HIS A 273 -51.22 -21.92 -6.98
N ARG A 274 -49.94 -21.78 -7.36
CA ARG A 274 -49.38 -21.00 -8.50
C ARG A 274 -48.49 -19.81 -8.11
N THR A 275 -47.18 -19.97 -8.25
CA THR A 275 -46.35 -19.40 -9.34
C THR A 275 -44.86 -19.53 -8.98
N LYS A 276 -44.05 -19.88 -9.99
CA LYS A 276 -42.61 -20.10 -9.92
C LYS A 276 -41.88 -18.76 -9.86
N SER A 277 -40.98 -18.57 -8.89
CA SER A 277 -39.75 -17.78 -9.04
C SER A 277 -38.80 -18.07 -7.87
N ALA A 278 -37.57 -18.47 -8.18
CA ALA A 278 -36.50 -18.74 -7.22
C ALA A 278 -35.65 -17.46 -7.03
N PRO A 279 -35.25 -17.10 -5.79
CA PRO A 279 -34.17 -16.14 -5.52
C PRO A 279 -32.81 -16.87 -5.33
N PRO A 280 -31.67 -16.14 -5.27
CA PRO A 280 -30.44 -16.45 -5.99
C PRO A 280 -29.50 -17.45 -5.29
N ASP A 281 -28.71 -18.14 -6.11
CA ASP A 281 -27.63 -19.04 -5.70
C ASP A 281 -26.54 -18.31 -4.89
N GLN A 282 -26.38 -18.76 -3.65
CA GLN A 282 -25.19 -18.54 -2.83
C GLN A 282 -24.11 -19.53 -3.28
N HIS A 283 -23.14 -19.07 -4.07
CA HIS A 283 -21.91 -19.83 -4.28
C HIS A 283 -21.03 -19.74 -3.02
N LEU A 284 -21.12 -20.78 -2.18
CA LEU A 284 -20.08 -21.12 -1.22
C LEU A 284 -18.79 -21.44 -1.98
N PHE A 285 -17.72 -20.70 -1.64
CA PHE A 285 -16.35 -20.96 -2.03
C PHE A 285 -15.91 -22.35 -1.52
N GLN A 286 -15.73 -23.29 -2.44
CA GLN A 286 -15.04 -24.55 -2.18
C GLN A 286 -13.54 -24.32 -2.41
N SER A 287 -12.73 -24.38 -1.36
CA SER A 287 -11.27 -24.27 -1.43
C SER A 287 -10.70 -25.46 -2.23
N SER A 288 -10.10 -25.17 -3.38
CA SER A 288 -9.38 -26.13 -4.22
C SER A 288 -8.06 -26.53 -3.56
N GLY A 289 -7.60 -27.77 -3.79
CA GLY A 289 -6.38 -28.38 -3.24
C GLY A 289 -5.03 -27.73 -3.63
N ILE A 290 -5.03 -26.46 -4.00
CA ILE A 290 -3.87 -25.65 -4.37
C ILE A 290 -3.09 -25.19 -3.11
N ASP A 291 -3.77 -25.03 -1.96
CA ASP A 291 -3.14 -24.53 -0.73
C ASP A 291 -2.24 -25.56 -0.02
N VAL A 292 -2.48 -26.86 -0.20
CA VAL A 292 -1.71 -27.91 0.48
C VAL A 292 -0.35 -28.13 -0.18
N ALA A 293 -0.30 -28.11 -1.52
CA ALA A 293 0.95 -28.25 -2.29
C ALA A 293 1.88 -27.04 -2.08
N ALA A 294 1.32 -25.82 -2.05
CA ALA A 294 2.10 -24.60 -1.78
C ALA A 294 2.72 -24.60 -0.37
N ALA A 295 1.99 -25.11 0.63
CA ALA A 295 2.49 -25.22 2.00
C ALA A 295 3.63 -26.24 2.14
N GLN A 296 3.54 -27.39 1.45
CA GLN A 296 4.61 -28.39 1.43
C GLN A 296 5.87 -27.86 0.73
N PHE A 297 5.72 -27.07 -0.34
CA PHE A 297 6.83 -26.51 -1.10
C PHE A 297 7.63 -25.45 -0.30
N ILE A 298 6.93 -24.60 0.46
CA ILE A 298 7.59 -23.64 1.38
C ILE A 298 8.39 -24.39 2.45
N GLY A 299 7.87 -25.52 2.95
CA GLY A 299 8.58 -26.37 3.91
C GLY A 299 9.90 -26.92 3.36
N VAL A 300 9.91 -27.38 2.11
CA VAL A 300 11.12 -27.90 1.44
C VAL A 300 12.14 -26.79 1.20
N ILE A 301 11.73 -25.59 0.75
CA ILE A 301 12.64 -24.45 0.54
C ILE A 301 13.28 -24.02 1.87
N VAL A 302 12.51 -23.95 2.94
CA VAL A 302 13.00 -23.59 4.28
C VAL A 302 13.97 -24.65 4.80
N TRP A 303 13.66 -25.94 4.58
CA TRP A 303 14.52 -27.06 4.97
C TRP A 303 15.85 -27.07 4.18
N ILE A 304 15.83 -26.84 2.87
CA ILE A 304 17.03 -26.74 2.03
C ILE A 304 17.88 -25.55 2.48
N LYS A 305 17.26 -24.39 2.74
CA LYS A 305 17.95 -23.19 3.23
C LYS A 305 18.63 -23.44 4.57
N HIS A 306 17.94 -24.10 5.50
CA HIS A 306 18.47 -24.44 6.82
C HIS A 306 19.63 -25.45 6.72
N ARG A 307 19.46 -26.51 5.93
CA ARG A 307 20.45 -27.59 5.78
C ARG A 307 21.68 -27.14 4.97
N SER A 308 21.52 -26.15 4.08
CA SER A 308 22.61 -25.48 3.38
C SER A 308 23.44 -24.60 4.31
N GLN A 309 22.80 -23.81 5.19
CA GLN A 309 23.51 -22.97 6.18
C GLN A 309 24.28 -23.78 7.21
N GLU A 310 23.78 -24.95 7.63
CA GLU A 310 24.49 -25.83 8.56
C GLU A 310 25.75 -26.45 7.96
N ARG A 311 25.75 -26.71 6.65
CA ARG A 311 26.81 -27.50 5.99
C ARG A 311 27.91 -26.63 5.38
N PHE A 312 27.62 -25.38 5.01
CA PHE A 312 28.58 -24.47 4.38
C PHE A 312 28.38 -23.01 4.85
N PRO A 313 28.88 -22.63 6.04
CA PRO A 313 28.61 -21.33 6.66
C PRO A 313 29.30 -20.12 5.99
N SER A 314 30.15 -20.35 5.00
CA SER A 314 30.92 -19.30 4.33
C SER A 314 30.94 -19.50 2.81
N ARG A 315 29.93 -18.99 2.09
CA ARG A 315 29.99 -18.85 0.61
C ARG A 315 29.07 -17.76 0.04
N SER A 316 29.45 -17.35 -1.18
CA SER A 316 29.11 -16.13 -1.93
C SER A 316 27.73 -16.11 -2.60
N VAL A 317 27.17 -14.91 -2.73
CA VAL A 317 25.89 -14.51 -3.39
C VAL A 317 25.55 -15.26 -4.70
N VAL A 318 26.57 -15.68 -5.47
CA VAL A 318 26.40 -16.40 -6.74
C VAL A 318 25.71 -17.77 -6.57
N LEU A 319 25.95 -18.49 -5.46
CA LEU A 319 25.30 -19.78 -5.21
C LEU A 319 23.83 -19.61 -4.80
N GLU A 320 23.51 -18.56 -4.03
CA GLU A 320 22.13 -18.23 -3.65
C GLU A 320 21.29 -17.86 -4.88
N GLU A 321 21.84 -17.08 -5.82
CA GLU A 321 21.12 -16.74 -7.05
C GLU A 321 20.93 -17.95 -7.98
N LEU A 322 21.87 -18.90 -8.02
CA LEU A 322 21.74 -20.10 -8.85
C LEU A 322 20.62 -21.01 -8.34
N ILE A 323 20.50 -21.16 -7.02
CA ILE A 323 19.44 -21.96 -6.37
C ILE A 323 18.06 -21.31 -6.60
N ILE A 324 17.97 -19.97 -6.53
CA ILE A 324 16.74 -19.24 -6.80
C ILE A 324 16.31 -19.40 -8.26
N HIS A 325 17.24 -19.24 -9.21
CA HIS A 325 16.92 -19.43 -10.63
C HIS A 325 16.54 -20.88 -10.96
N ALA A 326 17.24 -21.87 -10.40
CA ALA A 326 16.88 -23.28 -10.56
C ALA A 326 15.46 -23.55 -10.04
N SER A 327 15.09 -22.97 -8.88
CA SER A 327 13.76 -23.10 -8.27
C SER A 327 12.64 -22.45 -9.10
N ILE A 328 12.93 -21.32 -9.75
CA ILE A 328 11.99 -20.62 -10.64
C ILE A 328 11.76 -21.43 -11.93
N ILE A 329 12.82 -21.98 -12.53
CA ILE A 329 12.73 -22.84 -13.72
C ILE A 329 11.89 -24.09 -13.41
N ALA A 330 12.11 -24.67 -12.23
CA ALA A 330 11.35 -25.76 -11.65
C ALA A 330 9.84 -25.45 -11.61
N PHE A 331 9.46 -24.32 -10.99
CA PHE A 331 8.08 -23.83 -10.88
C PHE A 331 7.40 -23.62 -12.25
N TYR A 332 8.13 -23.09 -13.23
CA TYR A 332 7.60 -22.89 -14.58
C TYR A 332 7.44 -24.19 -15.38
N SER A 333 8.27 -25.21 -15.12
CA SER A 333 8.14 -26.52 -15.77
C SER A 333 6.92 -27.30 -15.27
N GLU A 334 6.60 -27.21 -13.97
CA GLU A 334 5.46 -27.89 -13.34
C GLU A 334 4.12 -27.42 -13.93
N ARG A 335 4.02 -26.11 -14.21
CA ARG A 335 2.89 -25.49 -14.91
C ARG A 335 2.73 -25.96 -16.36
N ARG A 336 3.80 -26.47 -16.99
CA ARG A 336 3.77 -27.05 -18.35
C ARG A 336 3.47 -28.55 -18.34
N PHE A 337 3.98 -29.31 -17.36
CA PHE A 337 3.75 -30.75 -17.25
C PHE A 337 2.35 -31.12 -16.75
N GLY A 338 1.72 -30.27 -15.93
CA GLY A 338 0.31 -30.45 -15.53
C GLY A 338 -0.68 -30.47 -16.72
N ASN A 339 -0.31 -29.89 -17.87
CA ASN A 339 -1.12 -29.91 -19.09
C ASN A 339 -0.91 -31.18 -19.96
N LEU A 340 0.00 -32.08 -19.58
CA LEU A 340 0.35 -33.28 -20.35
C LEU A 340 -0.26 -34.59 -19.80
N GLY A 341 -1.03 -34.53 -18.71
CA GLY A 341 -1.79 -35.68 -18.18
C GLY A 341 -0.94 -36.87 -17.69
N LEU A 342 0.30 -36.60 -17.28
CA LEU A 342 1.21 -37.63 -16.74
C LEU A 342 0.86 -37.98 -15.28
N ASN A 343 1.00 -39.25 -14.91
CA ASN A 343 0.78 -39.74 -13.54
C ASN A 343 1.79 -39.13 -12.55
N ASP A 344 1.34 -38.82 -11.33
CA ASP A 344 2.11 -38.14 -10.29
C ASP A 344 3.44 -38.84 -9.95
N GLU A 345 3.49 -40.17 -9.97
CA GLU A 345 4.72 -40.94 -9.72
C GLU A 345 5.82 -40.68 -10.77
N VAL A 346 5.43 -40.49 -12.04
CA VAL A 346 6.37 -40.21 -13.13
C VAL A 346 6.90 -38.79 -13.00
N VAL A 347 6.04 -37.85 -12.61
CA VAL A 347 6.44 -36.45 -12.34
C VAL A 347 7.47 -36.43 -11.20
N ILE A 348 7.20 -37.12 -10.10
CA ILE A 348 8.12 -37.22 -8.95
C ILE A 348 9.47 -37.84 -9.37
N ALA A 349 9.46 -38.90 -10.18
CA ALA A 349 10.70 -39.54 -10.64
C ALA A 349 11.54 -38.63 -11.54
N VAL A 350 10.91 -37.89 -12.47
CA VAL A 350 11.60 -36.92 -13.33
C VAL A 350 12.22 -35.78 -12.50
N TRP A 351 11.50 -35.33 -11.47
CA TRP A 351 11.99 -34.31 -10.54
C TRP A 351 13.16 -34.79 -9.69
N ALA A 352 13.13 -36.02 -9.19
CA ALA A 352 14.24 -36.60 -8.45
C ALA A 352 15.52 -36.66 -9.30
N VAL A 353 15.40 -37.01 -10.59
CA VAL A 353 16.52 -37.02 -11.53
C VAL A 353 17.02 -35.61 -11.83
N PHE A 354 16.12 -34.62 -11.98
CA PHE A 354 16.50 -33.24 -12.22
C PHE A 354 17.24 -32.62 -11.02
N ILE A 355 16.77 -32.86 -9.81
CA ILE A 355 17.43 -32.40 -8.58
C ILE A 355 18.83 -33.03 -8.46
N ALA A 356 18.95 -34.33 -8.72
CA ALA A 356 20.24 -35.02 -8.70
C ALA A 356 21.23 -34.45 -9.75
N LEU A 357 20.74 -34.07 -10.94
CA LEU A 357 21.53 -33.41 -11.97
C LEU A 357 22.00 -32.02 -11.56
N VAL A 358 21.13 -31.23 -10.92
CA VAL A 358 21.49 -29.89 -10.42
C VAL A 358 22.53 -29.98 -9.31
N GLU A 359 22.39 -30.94 -8.38
CA GLU A 359 23.40 -31.21 -7.36
C GLU A 359 24.74 -31.61 -7.99
N LEU A 360 24.73 -32.49 -8.99
CA LEU A 360 25.93 -32.91 -9.70
C LEU A 360 26.63 -31.74 -10.40
N VAL A 361 25.87 -30.86 -11.07
CA VAL A 361 26.40 -29.66 -11.73
C VAL A 361 27.00 -28.69 -10.72
N CYS A 362 26.37 -28.50 -9.56
CA CYS A 362 26.91 -27.66 -8.49
C CYS A 362 28.23 -28.24 -7.95
N ILE A 363 28.31 -29.55 -7.72
CA ILE A 363 29.54 -30.23 -7.27
C ILE A 363 30.66 -30.07 -8.31
N PHE A 364 30.37 -30.22 -9.61
CA PHE A 364 31.34 -30.01 -10.69
C PHE A 364 31.79 -28.55 -10.80
N ALA A 365 30.88 -27.59 -10.63
CA ALA A 365 31.22 -26.16 -10.65
C ALA A 365 32.15 -25.81 -9.47
N GLU A 366 31.93 -26.38 -8.28
CA GLU A 366 32.82 -26.19 -7.14
C GLU A 366 34.20 -26.83 -7.35
N ALA A 367 34.25 -28.04 -7.93
CA ALA A 367 35.52 -28.69 -8.29
C ALA A 367 36.29 -27.89 -9.34
N PHE A 368 35.59 -27.29 -10.32
CA PHE A 368 36.17 -26.42 -11.33
C PHE A 368 36.72 -25.12 -10.73
N PHE A 369 35.97 -24.45 -9.84
CA PHE A 369 36.44 -23.26 -9.14
C PHE A 369 37.63 -23.54 -8.21
N ALA A 370 37.64 -24.68 -7.53
CA ALA A 370 38.77 -25.10 -6.70
C ALA A 370 40.04 -25.37 -7.53
N LEU A 371 39.90 -25.91 -8.75
CA LEU A 371 41.03 -26.16 -9.65
C LEU A 371 41.66 -24.87 -10.21
N PHE A 372 40.86 -23.82 -10.42
CA PHE A 372 41.32 -22.55 -11.01
C PHE A 372 41.67 -21.47 -9.98
N ALA A 373 41.09 -21.50 -8.78
CA ALA A 373 41.46 -20.57 -7.70
C ALA A 373 42.84 -20.85 -7.07
N GLY A 374 43.45 -22.00 -7.37
CA GLY A 374 44.79 -22.39 -6.90
C GLY A 374 45.97 -21.90 -7.76
N LYS A 375 45.74 -21.13 -8.84
CA LYS A 375 46.80 -20.55 -9.67
C LYS A 375 46.62 -19.04 -9.83
N GLY A 376 46.97 -18.30 -8.79
CA GLY A 376 46.89 -16.84 -8.79
C GLY A 376 47.68 -16.14 -7.69
N HIS A 377 48.73 -16.77 -7.16
CA HIS A 377 49.73 -16.10 -6.32
C HIS A 377 51.12 -16.68 -6.65
N VAL A 378 51.79 -16.05 -7.61
CA VAL A 378 53.25 -16.02 -7.74
C VAL A 378 53.60 -14.60 -8.21
N GLU A 379 54.37 -13.91 -7.35
CA GLU A 379 55.15 -12.66 -7.48
C GLU A 379 54.70 -11.53 -8.40
#